data_AF-A0A074ZUM4-F1
#
_entry.id   AF-A0A074ZUM4-F1
#
_cell.length_a   1.000
_cell.length_b   1.000
_cell.length_c   1.000
_cell.angle_alpha   90.00
_cell.angle_beta   90.00
_cell.angle_gamma   90.00
#
_symmetry.space_group_name_H-M   'P 1'
#
loop_
_entity.id
_entity.type
_entity.pdbx_description
1 polymer ?
#
loop_
_entity_poly.entity_id
_entity_poly.type
_entity_poly.pdbx_seq_one_letter_code
_entity_poly.pdbx_strand_id
1 'polypeptide(L)'
;MPEGIQTVDNLLRFFDYCKQYQKEVRKNRTALVEYWKFMNGAVMKEVLDEVVSKHRLPKSDFSPADVNVMFLTCGYEVAALSNDQSPWCGFLRAHHQLVMEYLLDLK
;
A
#
# COMPACT_ATOMS: atom_id res chain seq x y z
N MET A 1 28.05 5.08 9.12
CA MET A 1 27.21 3.88 9.24
C MET A 1 28.12 2.69 8.97
N PRO A 2 28.27 1.72 9.87
CA PRO A 2 29.11 0.56 9.60
C PRO A 2 28.50 -0.21 8.42
N GLU A 3 29.34 -0.61 7.48
CA GLU A 3 28.96 -1.51 6.39
C GLU A 3 28.53 -2.84 7.01
N GLY A 4 27.21 -3.07 7.08
CA GLY A 4 26.67 -4.33 7.53
C GLY A 4 27.14 -5.43 6.58
N ILE A 5 27.79 -6.46 7.13
CA ILE A 5 28.12 -7.68 6.41
C ILE A 5 26.82 -8.19 5.76
N GLN A 6 26.72 -8.12 4.43
CA GLN A 6 25.64 -8.78 3.69
C GLN A 6 25.89 -10.29 3.73
N THR A 7 25.52 -10.93 4.84
CA THR A 7 25.33 -12.38 4.83
C THR A 7 24.10 -12.67 3.98
N VAL A 8 24.27 -13.48 2.94
CA VAL A 8 23.19 -13.98 2.09
C VAL A 8 22.24 -14.81 2.97
N ASP A 9 21.10 -14.22 3.35
CA ASP A 9 20.12 -14.87 4.21
C ASP A 9 19.19 -15.77 3.39
N ASN A 10 19.71 -16.93 3.03
CA ASN A 10 18.97 -17.94 2.27
C ASN A 10 17.85 -18.61 3.10
N LEU A 11 17.88 -18.51 4.43
CA LEU A 11 16.92 -19.16 5.31
C LEU A 11 15.66 -18.31 5.47
N LEU A 12 15.80 -17.02 5.80
CA LEU A 12 14.64 -16.13 6.00
C LEU A 12 14.19 -15.48 4.69
N ARG A 13 15.10 -15.28 3.72
CA ARG A 13 14.78 -14.68 2.41
C ARG A 13 14.81 -15.69 1.27
N PHE A 14 14.42 -16.94 1.52
CA PHE A 14 14.39 -18.01 0.51
C PHE A 14 13.64 -17.61 -0.79
N PHE A 15 12.61 -16.78 -0.68
CA PHE A 15 11.83 -16.25 -1.80
C PHE A 15 12.66 -15.37 -2.75
N ASP A 16 13.76 -14.77 -2.28
CA ASP A 16 14.68 -14.00 -3.12
C ASP A 16 15.63 -14.90 -3.93
N TYR A 17 15.69 -16.21 -3.68
CA TYR A 17 16.58 -17.13 -4.40
C TYR A 17 15.83 -18.21 -5.19
N CYS A 18 14.55 -18.43 -4.89
CA CYS A 18 13.70 -19.34 -5.66
C CYS A 18 13.40 -18.76 -7.05
N LYS A 19 14.10 -19.26 -8.08
CA LYS A 19 13.96 -18.82 -9.48
C LYS A 19 12.52 -18.91 -10.00
N GLN A 20 11.82 -19.99 -9.64
CA GLN A 20 10.44 -20.19 -10.07
C GLN A 20 9.50 -19.19 -9.42
N TYR A 21 9.62 -18.94 -8.11
CA TYR A 21 8.84 -17.91 -7.42
C TYR A 21 9.08 -16.52 -8.01
N GLN A 22 10.34 -16.17 -8.27
CA GLN A 22 10.66 -14.88 -8.88
C GLN A 22 9.99 -14.69 -10.25
N LYS A 23 9.99 -15.74 -11.06
CA LYS A 23 9.45 -15.72 -12.43
C LYS A 23 7.92 -15.74 -12.45
N GLU A 24 7.32 -16.67 -11.72
CA GLU A 24 5.89 -17.00 -11.83
C GLU A 24 5.01 -16.19 -10.86
N VAL A 25 5.57 -15.66 -9.77
CA VAL A 25 4.83 -14.91 -8.74
C VAL A 25 5.35 -13.49 -8.63
N ARG A 26 6.59 -13.28 -8.17
CA ARG A 26 7.10 -11.94 -7.81
C ARG A 26 7.10 -10.94 -8.97
N LYS A 27 7.55 -11.36 -10.15
CA LYS A 27 7.61 -10.51 -11.36
C LYS A 27 6.37 -10.66 -12.23
N ASN A 28 5.46 -11.56 -11.88
CA ASN A 28 4.28 -11.83 -12.68
C ASN A 28 3.13 -10.93 -12.25
N ARG A 29 2.80 -9.94 -13.10
CA ARG A 29 1.66 -9.05 -12.85
C ARG A 29 0.33 -9.79 -12.79
N THR A 30 0.20 -10.95 -13.43
CA THR A 30 -1.04 -11.73 -13.37
C THR A 30 -1.25 -12.40 -12.01
N ALA A 31 -0.20 -12.53 -11.18
CA ALA A 31 -0.35 -13.02 -9.81
C ALA A 31 -1.10 -12.02 -8.90
N LEU A 32 -1.21 -10.76 -9.33
CA LEU A 32 -1.88 -9.66 -8.60
C LEU A 32 -3.16 -9.18 -9.30
N VAL A 33 -3.82 -10.04 -10.08
CA VAL A 33 -5.03 -9.65 -10.83
C VAL A 33 -6.12 -9.12 -9.91
N GLU A 34 -6.36 -9.77 -8.77
CA GLU A 34 -7.42 -9.35 -7.84
C GLU A 34 -7.08 -8.02 -7.15
N TYR A 35 -5.80 -7.80 -6.80
CA TYR A 35 -5.33 -6.49 -6.34
C TYR A 35 -5.66 -5.39 -7.36
N TRP A 36 -5.34 -5.59 -8.63
CA TRP A 36 -5.58 -4.57 -9.66
C TRP A 36 -7.07 -4.39 -9.98
N LYS A 37 -7.87 -5.47 -9.93
CA LYS A 37 -9.33 -5.36 -10.07
C LYS A 37 -9.94 -4.54 -8.93
N PHE A 38 -9.50 -4.78 -7.70
CA PHE A 38 -9.98 -4.04 -6.53
C PHE A 38 -9.50 -2.58 -6.54
N MET A 39 -8.20 -2.34 -6.76
CA MET A 39 -7.59 -1.01 -6.89
C MET A 39 -8.30 -0.12 -7.92
N ASN A 40 -8.71 -0.69 -9.06
CA ASN A 40 -9.40 0.03 -10.14
C ASN A 40 -10.94 -0.06 -10.04
N GLY A 41 -11.46 -0.74 -9.03
CA GLY A 41 -12.87 -1.03 -8.82
C GLY A 41 -13.68 0.17 -8.32
N ALA A 42 -15.00 -0.02 -8.24
CA ALA A 42 -15.93 1.03 -7.79
C ALA A 42 -15.67 1.46 -6.34
N VAL A 43 -15.39 0.50 -5.45
CA VAL A 43 -15.13 0.76 -4.03
C VAL A 43 -13.95 1.71 -3.84
N MET A 44 -12.83 1.48 -4.52
CA MET A 44 -11.66 2.35 -4.42
C MET A 44 -11.86 3.73 -5.06
N LYS A 45 -12.69 3.82 -6.11
CA LYS A 45 -13.10 5.11 -6.69
C LYS A 45 -13.99 5.91 -5.74
N GLU A 46 -14.88 5.25 -5.01
CA GLU A 46 -15.70 5.87 -3.98
C GLU A 46 -14.85 6.40 -2.82
N VAL A 47 -13.86 5.63 -2.35
CA VAL A 47 -12.90 6.12 -1.34
C VAL A 47 -12.15 7.36 -1.84
N LEU A 48 -11.67 7.34 -3.09
CA LEU A 48 -11.03 8.52 -3.69
C LEU A 48 -11.98 9.72 -3.65
N ASP A 49 -13.23 9.55 -4.09
CA ASP A 49 -14.23 10.62 -4.15
C ASP A 49 -14.54 11.20 -2.77
N GLU A 50 -14.67 10.36 -1.75
CA GLU A 50 -14.85 10.79 -0.36
C GLU A 50 -13.65 11.57 0.17
N VAL A 51 -12.43 11.08 -0.08
CA VAL A 51 -11.19 11.72 0.39
C VAL A 51 -11.02 13.09 -0.28
N VAL A 52 -11.11 13.18 -1.61
CA VAL A 52 -10.91 14.46 -2.32
C VAL A 52 -12.00 15.47 -1.99
N SER A 53 -13.25 15.03 -1.85
CA SER A 53 -14.39 15.89 -1.50
C SER A 53 -14.22 16.49 -0.10
N LYS A 54 -13.86 15.66 0.89
CA LYS A 54 -13.65 16.09 2.28
C LYS A 54 -12.58 17.17 2.40
N HIS A 55 -11.48 17.01 1.65
CA HIS A 55 -10.32 17.90 1.73
C HIS A 55 -10.28 18.98 0.65
N ARG A 56 -11.35 19.10 -0.16
CA ARG A 56 -11.48 20.08 -1.26
C ARG A 56 -10.32 20.00 -2.26
N LEU A 57 -9.88 18.78 -2.54
CA LEU A 57 -8.81 18.50 -3.49
C LEU A 57 -9.37 18.38 -4.92
N PRO A 58 -8.62 18.83 -5.94
CA PRO A 58 -9.02 18.68 -7.34
C PRO A 58 -8.96 17.21 -7.76
N LYS A 59 -10.12 16.57 -7.96
CA LYS A 59 -10.21 15.15 -8.34
C LYS A 59 -9.39 14.77 -9.59
N SER A 60 -9.18 15.71 -10.52
CA SER A 60 -8.36 15.49 -11.72
C SER A 60 -6.91 15.12 -11.43
N ASP A 61 -6.42 15.47 -10.24
CA ASP A 61 -5.00 15.37 -9.89
C ASP A 61 -4.70 14.12 -9.05
N PHE A 62 -5.72 13.33 -8.73
CA PHE A 62 -5.61 12.17 -7.84
C PHE A 62 -6.21 10.90 -8.45
N SER A 63 -5.64 9.78 -8.05
CA SER A 63 -6.04 8.43 -8.40
C SER A 63 -6.22 7.57 -7.14
N PRO A 64 -6.86 6.40 -7.23
CA PRO A 64 -6.93 5.47 -6.11
C PRO A 64 -5.55 5.03 -5.58
N ALA A 65 -4.52 5.06 -6.42
CA ALA A 65 -3.15 4.76 -6.01
C ALA A 65 -2.59 5.81 -5.05
N ASP A 66 -2.97 7.08 -5.21
CA ASP A 66 -2.54 8.16 -4.31
C ASP A 66 -3.15 8.01 -2.92
N VAL A 67 -4.41 7.57 -2.84
CA VAL A 67 -5.06 7.21 -1.56
C VAL A 67 -4.29 6.07 -0.87
N ASN A 68 -3.81 5.08 -1.63
CA ASN A 68 -2.98 4.00 -1.10
C ASN A 68 -1.64 4.51 -0.57
N VAL A 69 -1.01 5.45 -1.28
CA VAL A 69 0.21 6.11 -0.80
C VAL A 69 -0.06 6.87 0.50
N MET A 70 -1.17 7.61 0.60
CA MET A 70 -1.56 8.30 1.84
C MET A 70 -1.73 7.33 3.02
N PHE A 71 -2.42 6.20 2.80
CA PHE A 71 -2.60 5.17 3.81
C PHE A 71 -1.29 4.54 4.28
N LEU A 72 -0.42 4.15 3.35
CA LEU A 72 0.89 3.60 3.68
C LEU A 72 1.77 4.60 4.41
N THR A 73 1.73 5.88 4.00
CA THR A 73 2.51 6.95 4.64
C THR A 73 2.04 7.18 6.09
N CYS A 74 0.73 7.17 6.32
CA CYS A 74 0.15 7.19 7.67
C CYS A 74 0.73 6.04 8.53
N GLY A 75 0.68 4.79 8.04
CA GLY A 75 1.21 3.64 8.78
C GLY A 75 2.72 3.75 9.06
N TYR A 76 3.51 4.18 8.07
CA TYR A 76 4.96 4.35 8.25
C TYR A 76 5.30 5.45 9.25
N GLU A 77 4.64 6.61 9.18
CA GLU A 77 4.90 7.70 10.11
C GLU A 77 4.48 7.35 11.54
N VAL A 78 3.33 6.70 11.73
CA VAL A 78 2.90 6.23 13.06
C VAL A 78 3.94 5.26 13.64
N ALA A 79 4.40 4.29 12.85
CA ALA A 79 5.39 3.32 13.28
C ALA A 79 6.76 3.95 13.59
N ALA A 80 7.17 4.96 12.83
CA ALA A 80 8.49 5.59 12.97
C ALA A 80 8.55 6.66 14.05
N LEU A 81 7.47 7.44 14.24
CA LEU A 81 7.45 8.60 15.12
C LEU A 81 6.85 8.30 16.49
N SER A 82 6.32 7.08 16.72
CA SER A 82 5.68 6.65 17.97
C SER A 82 4.59 7.62 18.44
N ASN A 83 3.96 8.32 17.49
CA ASN A 83 2.95 9.33 17.75
C ASN A 83 1.73 9.00 16.88
N ASP A 84 0.55 8.90 17.50
CA ASP A 84 -0.73 8.57 16.84
C ASP A 84 -1.27 9.70 15.95
N GLN A 85 -0.43 10.68 15.59
CA GLN A 85 -0.83 11.94 14.96
C GLN A 85 -0.13 12.20 13.62
N SER A 86 0.12 11.16 12.81
CA SER A 86 0.53 11.41 11.43
C SER A 86 -0.57 12.21 10.71
N PRO A 87 -0.26 13.38 10.14
CA PRO A 87 -1.24 14.18 9.38
C PRO A 87 -1.85 13.39 8.22
N TRP A 88 -1.12 12.42 7.68
CA TRP A 88 -1.59 11.55 6.61
C TRP A 88 -2.78 10.68 7.04
N CYS A 89 -2.84 10.27 8.30
CA CYS A 89 -3.97 9.51 8.82
C CYS A 89 -5.26 10.34 8.83
N GLY A 90 -5.14 11.67 8.98
CA GLY A 90 -6.28 12.60 8.96
C GLY A 90 -6.98 12.70 7.60
N PHE A 91 -6.31 12.27 6.52
CA PHE A 91 -6.94 12.19 5.20
C PHE A 91 -8.05 11.15 5.15
N LEU A 92 -7.92 10.09 5.95
CA LEU A 92 -8.80 8.94 5.94
C LEU A 92 -9.86 8.99 7.05
N ARG A 93 -10.86 8.12 6.94
CA ARG A 93 -11.88 7.86 7.97
C ARG A 93 -11.75 6.40 8.40
N ALA A 94 -12.31 6.05 9.55
CA ALA A 94 -12.28 4.68 10.07
C ALA A 94 -12.80 3.65 9.05
N HIS A 95 -13.86 3.96 8.30
CA HIS A 95 -14.38 3.03 7.29
C HIS A 95 -13.47 2.88 6.05
N HIS A 96 -12.69 3.91 5.71
CA HIS A 96 -11.69 3.80 4.66
C HIS A 96 -10.58 2.81 5.06
N GLN A 97 -10.20 2.75 6.35
CA GLN A 97 -9.13 1.86 6.81
C GLN A 97 -9.43 0.41 6.47
N LEU A 98 -10.66 -0.07 6.68
CA LEU A 98 -11.07 -1.44 6.35
C LEU A 98 -10.92 -1.75 4.84
N VAL A 99 -11.26 -0.78 3.98
CA VAL A 99 -11.10 -0.91 2.52
C VAL A 99 -9.62 -0.98 2.15
N MET A 100 -8.79 -0.14 2.76
CA MET A 100 -7.35 -0.09 2.51
C MET A 100 -6.62 -1.32 3.06
N GLU A 101 -7.02 -1.84 4.22
CA GLU A 101 -6.51 -3.10 4.79
C GLU A 101 -6.80 -4.26 3.84
N TYR A 102 -8.05 -4.39 3.36
CA TYR A 102 -8.40 -5.41 2.39
C TYR A 102 -7.60 -5.30 1.09
N LEU A 103 -7.33 -4.09 0.60
CA LEU A 103 -6.46 -3.88 -0.56
C LEU A 103 -5.04 -4.43 -0.32
N LEU A 104 -4.48 -4.26 0.89
CA LEU A 104 -3.15 -4.77 1.22
C LEU A 104 -3.14 -6.30 1.38
N ASP A 105 -4.21 -6.91 1.87
CA ASP A 105 -4.33 -8.37 1.97
C ASP A 105 -4.36 -9.07 0.59
N LEU A 106 -4.73 -8.34 -0.47
CA LEU A 106 -4.70 -8.84 -1.85
C LEU A 106 -3.29 -8.87 -2.47
N LYS A 107 -2.24 -8.45 -1.75
CA LYS A 107 -0.87 -8.29 -2.25
C LYS A 107 0.10 -9.30 -1.64
#